data_AF-A0A2V8EUD7-F1
#
_entry.id   AF-A0A2V8EUD7-F1
#
_cell.length_a   1.000
_cell.length_b   1.000
_cell.length_c   1.000
_cell.angle_alpha   90.00
_cell.angle_beta   90.00
_cell.angle_gamma   90.00
#
_symmetry.space_group_name_H-M   'P 1'
#
loop_
_entity.id
_entity.type
_entity.pdbx_description
1 polymer ?
#
loop_
_entity_poly.entity_id
_entity_poly.type
_entity_poly.pdbx_seq_one_letter_code
_entity_poly.pdbx_strand_id
1 'polypeptide(L)'
;MGSGAREPLEIVCSIVEAVEHEIQPGGRGRRTFPFNRVTLSVLAPSRDARARFEAVFDGEPALRERIVDRLRSAGCEAVDLVVDVVYVTRGQKNWRDPGFHVDFARVTPVDAHDASRGPAAARIELTVSRGVAERRA
;
A
#
# COMPACT_ATOMS: atom_id res chain seq x y z
N MET A 1 23.45 7.32 16.03
CA MET A 1 22.86 6.09 15.44
C MET A 1 21.75 5.63 16.39
N GLY A 2 20.52 5.52 15.88
CA GLY A 2 19.27 5.50 16.66
C GLY A 2 18.49 6.77 16.30
N SER A 3 17.47 6.73 15.44
CA SER A 3 16.31 5.83 15.48
C SER A 3 16.00 5.31 14.07
N GLY A 4 16.18 4.02 13.82
CA GLY A 4 15.91 3.39 12.51
C GLY A 4 14.41 3.25 12.17
N ALA A 5 13.54 4.05 12.78
CA ALA A 5 12.11 4.09 12.51
C ALA A 5 11.81 5.39 11.78
N ARG A 6 11.42 5.29 10.49
CA ARG A 6 10.92 6.45 9.73
C ARG A 6 9.74 7.08 10.45
N GLU A 7 9.65 8.40 10.36
CA GLU A 7 8.51 9.11 10.93
C GLU A 7 7.21 8.75 10.17
N PRO A 8 6.04 8.73 10.83
CA PRO A 8 4.78 8.39 10.17
C PRO A 8 4.53 9.19 8.88
N LEU A 9 4.85 10.49 8.89
CA LEU A 9 4.69 11.36 7.72
C LEU A 9 5.65 11.01 6.57
N GLU A 10 6.89 10.61 6.88
CA GLU A 10 7.84 10.15 5.86
C GLU A 10 7.34 8.88 5.18
N ILE A 11 6.72 7.98 5.93
CA ILE A 11 6.09 6.76 5.39
C ILE A 11 4.92 7.16 4.47
N VAL A 12 4.06 8.10 4.88
CA VAL A 12 2.97 8.61 4.02
C VAL A 12 3.52 9.16 2.70
N CYS A 13 4.52 10.03 2.73
CA CYS A 13 5.13 10.57 1.51
C CYS A 13 5.69 9.45 0.62
N SER A 14 6.39 8.50 1.22
CA SER A 14 6.99 7.37 0.50
C SER A 14 5.94 6.48 -0.18
N ILE A 15 4.78 6.28 0.46
CA ILE A 15 3.67 5.51 -0.12
C ILE A 15 3.06 6.26 -1.30
N VAL A 16 2.82 7.56 -1.15
CA VAL A 16 2.24 8.39 -2.22
C VAL A 16 3.17 8.43 -3.43
N GLU A 17 4.48 8.55 -3.23
CA GLU A 17 5.49 8.43 -4.28
C GLU A 17 5.53 7.04 -4.93
N ALA A 18 5.46 5.98 -4.12
CA ALA A 18 5.42 4.61 -4.64
C ALA A 18 4.19 4.38 -5.52
N VAL A 19 3.01 4.87 -5.10
CA VAL A 19 1.78 4.79 -5.91
C VAL A 19 1.95 5.55 -7.23
N GLU A 20 2.53 6.74 -7.21
CA GLU A 20 2.74 7.54 -8.41
C GLU A 20 3.66 6.88 -9.42
N HIS A 21 4.72 6.19 -8.95
CA HIS A 21 5.63 5.45 -9.83
C HIS A 21 4.97 4.26 -10.53
N GLU A 22 3.91 3.70 -9.96
CA GLU A 22 3.15 2.60 -10.56
C GLU A 22 2.07 3.08 -11.54
N ILE A 23 1.92 4.40 -11.73
CA ILE A 23 1.01 4.95 -12.73
C ILE A 23 1.56 4.67 -14.12
N GLN A 24 0.73 4.03 -14.94
CA GLN A 24 1.07 3.65 -16.31
C GLN A 24 0.38 4.57 -17.33
N PRO A 25 0.99 4.77 -18.51
CA PRO A 25 0.29 5.40 -19.62
C PRO A 25 -0.90 4.53 -20.05
N GLY A 26 -2.07 5.14 -20.12
CA GLY A 26 -3.29 4.55 -20.65
C GLY A 26 -3.55 4.96 -22.10
N GLY A 27 -4.59 4.37 -22.70
CA GLY A 27 -5.04 4.76 -24.03
C GLY A 27 -5.60 6.19 -24.07
N ARG A 28 -5.44 6.87 -25.22
CA ARG A 28 -5.94 8.24 -25.48
C ARG A 28 -5.44 9.31 -24.50
N GLY A 29 -4.16 9.27 -24.12
CA GLY A 29 -3.53 10.30 -23.27
C GLY A 29 -3.97 10.29 -21.80
N ARG A 30 -4.76 9.28 -21.39
CA ARG A 30 -5.14 9.07 -20.00
C ARG A 30 -4.01 8.35 -19.26
N ARG A 31 -3.94 8.52 -17.94
CA ARG A 31 -3.11 7.66 -17.09
C ARG A 31 -3.98 6.65 -16.37
N THR A 32 -3.43 5.48 -16.08
CA THR A 32 -4.13 4.42 -15.38
C THR A 32 -3.26 3.89 -14.24
N PHE A 33 -3.89 3.69 -13.09
CA PHE A 33 -3.29 2.95 -12.01
C PHE A 33 -3.82 1.51 -12.09
N PRO A 34 -2.96 0.50 -12.36
CA PRO A 34 -3.42 -0.84 -12.71
C PRO A 34 -3.88 -1.65 -11.50
N PHE A 35 -3.77 -1.11 -10.28
CA PHE A 35 -4.11 -1.80 -9.04
C PHE A 35 -5.34 -1.16 -8.39
N ASN A 36 -6.11 -1.94 -7.65
CA ASN A 36 -7.26 -1.47 -6.88
C ASN A 36 -7.15 -1.83 -5.39
N ARG A 37 -6.04 -2.46 -4.99
CA ARG A 37 -5.73 -2.72 -3.59
C ARG A 37 -4.27 -2.37 -3.29
N VAL A 38 -4.07 -1.62 -2.21
CA VAL A 38 -2.76 -1.27 -1.67
C VAL A 38 -2.70 -1.81 -0.24
N THR A 39 -1.77 -2.73 0.03
CA THR A 39 -1.56 -3.25 1.38
C THR A 39 -0.29 -2.62 1.95
N LEU A 40 -0.43 -1.86 3.02
CA LEU A 40 0.67 -1.26 3.75
C LEU A 40 0.97 -2.10 4.99
N SER A 41 2.14 -2.72 5.04
CA SER A 41 2.65 -3.35 6.26
C SER A 41 3.62 -2.40 6.97
N VAL A 42 3.33 -2.00 8.21
CA VAL A 42 4.19 -1.07 8.98
C VAL A 42 4.76 -1.75 10.21
N LEU A 43 6.07 -1.59 10.44
CA LEU A 43 6.72 -2.03 11.67
C LEU A 43 6.32 -1.12 12.84
N ALA A 44 5.48 -1.66 13.72
CA ALA A 44 5.08 -1.04 14.98
C ALA A 44 5.41 -2.01 16.13
N PRO A 45 6.61 -1.93 16.73
CA PRO A 45 7.04 -2.89 17.75
C PRO A 45 6.31 -2.70 19.09
N SER A 46 5.62 -1.58 19.29
CA SER A 46 4.87 -1.25 20.51
C SER A 46 3.52 -0.62 20.18
N ARG A 47 2.60 -0.64 21.16
CA ARG A 47 1.29 -0.01 21.05
C ARG A 47 1.40 1.50 20.83
N ASP A 48 2.34 2.17 21.49
CA ASP A 48 2.62 3.60 21.27
C ASP A 48 3.15 3.89 19.86
N ALA A 49 4.00 3.01 19.32
CA ALA A 49 4.43 3.15 17.93
C ALA A 49 3.23 3.01 16.97
N ARG A 50 2.38 2.02 17.19
CA ARG A 50 1.16 1.81 16.40
C ARG A 50 0.22 3.03 16.47
N ALA A 51 -0.07 3.54 17.67
CA ALA A 51 -0.95 4.68 17.87
C ALA A 51 -0.46 5.94 17.14
N ARG A 52 0.87 6.16 17.09
CA ARG A 52 1.46 7.26 16.31
C ARG A 52 1.24 7.13 14.81
N PHE A 53 1.27 5.91 14.27
CA PHE A 53 0.97 5.67 12.87
C PHE A 53 -0.53 5.79 12.58
N GLU A 54 -1.38 5.21 13.42
CA GLU A 54 -2.85 5.31 13.30
C GLU A 54 -3.30 6.78 13.30
N ALA A 55 -2.79 7.61 14.21
CA ALA A 55 -3.12 9.04 14.26
C ALA A 55 -2.80 9.80 12.96
N VAL A 56 -1.81 9.34 12.19
CA VAL A 56 -1.41 9.97 10.92
C VAL A 56 -2.14 9.35 9.73
N PHE A 57 -2.39 8.04 9.75
CA PHE A 57 -3.06 7.35 8.65
C PHE A 57 -4.58 7.55 8.66
N ASP A 58 -5.18 7.65 9.85
CA ASP A 58 -6.61 7.90 10.07
C ASP A 58 -6.91 9.39 10.33
N GLY A 59 -5.88 10.23 10.44
CA GLY A 59 -6.04 11.68 10.57
C GLY A 59 -6.57 12.32 9.28
N GLU A 60 -6.90 13.62 9.32
CA GLU A 60 -7.42 14.34 8.16
C GLU A 60 -6.30 15.08 7.40
N PRO A 61 -6.14 14.91 6.07
CA PRO A 61 -6.79 13.90 5.23
C PRO A 61 -6.21 12.50 5.47
N ALA A 62 -7.06 11.48 5.36
CA ALA A 62 -6.67 10.09 5.62
C ALA A 62 -5.69 9.59 4.55
N LEU A 63 -4.88 8.57 4.87
CA LEU A 63 -3.89 8.03 3.93
C LEU A 63 -4.52 7.65 2.58
N ARG A 64 -5.70 7.00 2.61
CA ARG A 64 -6.45 6.66 1.40
C ARG A 64 -6.78 7.90 0.56
N GLU A 65 -7.24 8.96 1.19
CA GLU A 65 -7.63 10.20 0.50
C GLU A 65 -6.43 10.87 -0.14
N ARG A 66 -5.29 10.92 0.56
CA ARG A 66 -4.02 11.43 0.01
C ARG A 66 -3.59 10.67 -1.24
N ILE A 67 -3.72 9.34 -1.22
CA ILE A 67 -3.38 8.49 -2.37
C ILE A 67 -4.34 8.75 -3.53
N VAL A 68 -5.64 8.77 -3.28
CA VAL A 68 -6.67 9.03 -4.31
C VAL A 68 -6.50 10.42 -4.92
N ASP A 69 -6.21 11.43 -4.10
CA ASP A 69 -5.98 12.80 -4.57
C ASP A 69 -4.72 12.90 -5.42
N ARG A 70 -3.64 12.20 -5.06
CA ARG A 70 -2.44 12.10 -5.89
C ARG A 70 -2.73 11.44 -7.23
N LEU A 71 -3.44 10.32 -7.23
CA LEU A 71 -3.83 9.60 -8.46
C LEU A 71 -4.67 10.50 -9.38
N ARG A 72 -5.64 11.22 -8.82
CA ARG A 72 -6.47 12.17 -9.56
C ARG A 72 -5.64 13.31 -10.14
N SER A 73 -4.72 13.88 -9.35
CA SER A 73 -3.81 14.94 -9.79
C SER A 73 -2.87 14.49 -10.91
N ALA A 74 -2.52 13.20 -10.94
CA ALA A 74 -1.76 12.59 -12.02
C ALA A 74 -2.60 12.23 -13.26
N GLY A 75 -3.90 12.52 -13.27
CA GLY A 75 -4.80 12.24 -14.39
C GLY A 75 -5.32 10.80 -14.46
N CYS A 76 -5.26 10.05 -13.34
CA CYS A 76 -5.97 8.78 -13.22
C CYS A 76 -7.41 9.05 -12.78
N GLU A 77 -8.39 8.55 -13.53
CA GLU A 77 -9.79 8.64 -13.13
C GLU A 77 -10.16 7.60 -12.06
N ALA A 78 -11.12 7.99 -11.21
CA ALA A 78 -11.71 7.26 -10.08
C ALA A 78 -11.34 5.77 -10.01
N VAL A 79 -10.36 5.48 -9.15
CA VAL A 79 -10.00 4.10 -8.78
C VAL A 79 -10.83 3.72 -7.56
N ASP A 80 -11.54 2.60 -7.63
CA ASP A 80 -12.11 1.97 -6.44
C ASP A 80 -10.96 1.34 -5.62
N LEU A 81 -10.22 2.22 -4.95
CA LEU A 81 -8.99 1.88 -4.26
C LEU A 81 -9.29 1.50 -2.81
N VAL A 82 -8.95 0.27 -2.47
CA VAL A 82 -8.89 -0.23 -1.10
C VAL A 82 -7.47 -0.06 -0.58
N VAL A 83 -7.33 0.55 0.60
CA VAL A 83 -6.05 0.70 1.30
C VAL A 83 -6.16 -0.02 2.63
N ASP A 84 -5.40 -1.10 2.79
CA ASP A 84 -5.33 -1.88 4.02
C ASP A 84 -4.03 -1.58 4.75
N VAL A 85 -4.11 -1.23 6.04
CA VAL A 85 -2.91 -1.05 6.88
C VAL A 85 -2.80 -2.20 7.88
N VAL A 86 -1.66 -2.89 7.84
CA VAL A 86 -1.32 -4.00 8.72
C VAL A 86 -0.11 -3.62 9.57
N TYR A 87 -0.28 -3.63 10.89
CA TYR A 87 0.81 -3.38 11.82
C TYR A 87 1.49 -4.69 12.22
N VAL A 88 2.81 -4.76 12.04
CA VAL A 88 3.62 -5.91 12.43
C VAL A 88 4.63 -5.52 13.50
N THR A 89 4.95 -6.44 14.40
CA THR A 89 5.93 -6.20 15.47
C THR A 89 7.37 -6.47 15.01
N ARG A 90 7.55 -7.13 13.86
CA ARG A 90 8.85 -7.44 13.25
C ARG A 90 8.76 -7.32 11.74
N GLY A 91 9.71 -6.58 11.15
CA GLY A 91 9.84 -6.47 9.70
C GLY A 91 10.31 -7.78 9.08
N GLN A 92 9.96 -8.02 7.83
CA GLN A 92 10.36 -9.22 7.11
C GLN A 92 11.63 -8.96 6.29
N LYS A 93 12.44 -10.01 6.05
CA LYS A 93 13.72 -9.88 5.32
C LYS A 93 13.56 -9.48 3.84
N ASN A 94 12.38 -9.66 3.27
CA ASN A 94 12.04 -9.30 1.90
C ASN A 94 11.55 -7.85 1.75
N TRP A 95 11.45 -7.09 2.85
CA TRP A 95 11.06 -5.69 2.78
C TRP A 95 12.21 -4.87 2.19
N ARG A 96 11.89 -4.03 1.21
CA ARG A 96 12.84 -3.03 0.68
C ARG A 96 13.23 -2.02 1.73
N ASP A 97 12.26 -1.60 2.54
CA ASP A 97 12.46 -0.67 3.65
C ASP A 97 12.33 -1.41 4.99
N PRO A 98 13.23 -1.17 5.95
CA PRO A 98 13.18 -1.87 7.24
C PRO A 98 11.97 -1.49 8.10
N GLY A 99 11.36 -0.32 7.84
CA GLY A 99 10.24 0.22 8.62
C GLY A 99 8.86 -0.09 8.04
N PHE A 100 8.74 -0.38 6.75
CA PHE A 100 7.45 -0.64 6.11
C PHE A 100 7.60 -1.39 4.79
N HIS A 101 6.50 -1.92 4.29
CA HIS A 101 6.40 -2.53 2.97
C HIS A 101 5.06 -2.19 2.35
N VAL A 102 5.07 -1.91 1.04
CA VAL A 102 3.87 -1.64 0.26
C VAL A 102 3.74 -2.74 -0.78
N ASP A 103 2.57 -3.34 -0.84
CA ASP A 103 2.20 -4.31 -1.86
C ASP A 103 1.03 -3.77 -2.69
N PHE A 104 1.09 -4.00 -4.00
CA PHE A 104 0.10 -3.56 -4.96
C PHE A 104 -0.56 -4.78 -5.60
N ALA A 105 -1.88 -4.87 -5.47
CA ALA A 105 -2.65 -5.97 -6.01
C ALA A 105 -3.83 -5.48 -6.85
N ARG A 106 -4.13 -6.24 -7.90
CA ARG A 106 -5.41 -6.15 -8.61
C ARG A 106 -6.29 -7.31 -8.14
N VAL A 107 -7.35 -6.98 -7.43
CA VAL A 107 -8.37 -7.93 -7.00
C VAL A 107 -9.60 -7.68 -7.86
N THR A 108 -9.98 -8.62 -8.72
CA THR A 108 -11.30 -8.56 -9.35
C THR A 108 -12.33 -8.70 -8.22
N PRO A 109 -13.28 -7.76 -8.07
CA PRO A 109 -14.37 -7.96 -7.14
C PRO A 109 -15.23 -9.12 -7.67
N VAL A 110 -14.89 -10.34 -7.28
CA VAL A 110 -15.84 -11.44 -7.21
C VAL A 110 -16.72 -11.10 -6.01
N ASP A 111 -18.02 -10.91 -6.28
CA ASP A 111 -19.09 -10.58 -5.33
C ASP A 111 -18.68 -10.64 -3.86
N ALA A 112 -18.49 -9.47 -3.25
CA ALA A 112 -18.16 -9.28 -1.84
C ALA A 112 -19.35 -9.62 -0.91
N HIS A 113 -19.99 -10.78 -1.12
CA HIS A 113 -21.12 -11.26 -0.35
C HIS A 113 -20.84 -12.54 0.46
N ASP A 114 -19.62 -13.09 0.42
CA ASP A 114 -19.31 -14.36 1.10
C ASP A 114 -18.03 -14.32 1.97
N ALA A 115 -17.79 -13.21 2.68
CA ALA A 115 -16.64 -13.08 3.60
C ALA A 115 -17.04 -12.96 5.10
N SER A 116 -18.22 -13.45 5.48
CA SER A 116 -18.64 -13.55 6.90
C SER A 116 -18.40 -14.93 7.53
N ARG A 117 -17.57 -15.80 6.93
CA ARG A 117 -17.08 -17.02 7.61
C ARG A 117 -15.61 -16.87 7.99
N GLY A 118 -15.36 -16.44 9.22
CA GLY A 118 -14.06 -16.65 9.87
C GLY A 118 -13.86 -18.11 10.29
N PRO A 119 -12.73 -18.45 10.92
CA PRO A 119 -11.36 -18.17 10.53
C PRO A 119 -10.72 -19.49 10.05
N ALA A 120 -10.53 -19.66 8.74
CA ALA A 120 -9.58 -20.66 8.26
C ALA A 120 -8.24 -19.96 8.14
N ALA A 121 -7.24 -20.43 8.89
CA ALA A 121 -5.84 -20.12 8.65
C ALA A 121 -5.45 -20.63 7.25
N ALA A 122 -5.89 -19.92 6.21
CA ALA A 122 -5.29 -20.01 4.91
C ALA A 122 -3.92 -19.38 5.07
N ARG A 123 -2.92 -20.24 5.26
CA ARG A 123 -1.53 -19.91 4.99
C ARG A 123 -1.52 -19.35 3.57
N ILE A 124 -1.58 -18.03 3.45
CA ILE A 124 -1.38 -17.35 2.19
C ILE A 124 0.09 -17.62 1.88
N GLU A 125 0.35 -18.61 1.03
CA GLU A 125 1.58 -18.66 0.27
C GLU A 125 1.58 -17.41 -0.61
N LEU A 126 2.14 -16.33 -0.04
CA LEU A 126 2.52 -15.13 -0.75
C LEU A 126 3.54 -15.55 -1.82
N THR A 127 3.02 -15.92 -2.99
CA THR A 127 3.82 -16.08 -4.19
C THR A 127 4.29 -14.69 -4.55
N VAL A 128 5.54 -14.41 -4.22
CA VAL A 128 6.23 -13.17 -4.59
C VAL A 128 6.35 -13.17 -6.11
N SER A 129 5.41 -12.50 -6.77
CA SER A 129 5.50 -12.19 -8.19
C SER A 129 6.60 -11.16 -8.38
N ARG A 130 7.82 -11.67 -8.61
CA ARG A 130 9.01 -10.90 -8.97
C ARG A 130 8.73 -10.15 -10.28
N GLY A 131 8.25 -8.91 -10.18
CA GLY A 131 8.19 -7.98 -11.31
C GLY A 131 9.61 -7.54 -11.68
N VAL A 132 10.33 -8.37 -12.43
CA VAL A 132 11.55 -7.94 -13.12
C VAL A 132 11.11 -7.13 -14.31
N ALA A 133 11.23 -5.81 -14.24
CA ALA A 133 11.22 -4.98 -15.44
C ALA A 133 12.57 -5.17 -16.15
N GLU A 134 12.69 -6.22 -16.96
CA GLU A 134 13.74 -6.28 -17.99
C GLU A 134 13.35 -5.30 -19.09
N ARG A 135 14.10 -4.20 -19.19
CA ARG A 135 14.06 -3.35 -20.37
C ARG A 135 15.12 -3.86 -21.34
N ARG A 136 14.70 -4.50 -22.43
CA ARG A 136 15.51 -4.63 -23.65
C ARG A 136 15.26 -3.41 -24.53
N ALA A 137 16.33 -2.68 -24.82
CA ALA A 137 16.56 -2.02 -26.11
C ALA A 137 18.07 -1.98 -26.31
#